data_AF-A0A9N9E023-F1
#
_entry.id   AF-A0A9N9E023-F1
#
_cell.length_a   1.000
_cell.length_b   1.000
_cell.length_c   1.000
_cell.angle_alpha   90.00
_cell.angle_beta   90.00
_cell.angle_gamma   90.00
#
_symmetry.space_group_name_H-M   'P 1'
#
loop_
_entity.id
_entity.type
_entity.pdbx_description
1 polymer ?
#
loop_
_entity_poly.entity_id
_entity_poly.type
_entity_poly.pdbx_seq_one_letter_code
_entity_poly.pdbx_strand_id
1 'polypeptide(L)' 'FTNVFTAEGYHRLFLSLFKVINEVSGQPIKFQHIHKQGIGCILADLDAAQAKGLGLALHDLDHERDWKTHLTFYF' A
#
# COMPACT_ATOMS: atom_id res chain seq x y z
N PHE A 1 -13.57 4.55 6.17
CA PHE A 1 -14.72 3.76 5.68
C PHE A 1 -15.05 4.21 4.27
N THR A 2 -15.06 3.30 3.30
CA THR A 2 -15.46 3.55 1.92
C THR A 2 -16.74 2.77 1.64
N ASN A 3 -17.63 3.29 0.79
CA ASN A 3 -18.83 2.57 0.34
C ASN A 3 -18.52 1.61 -0.82
N VAL A 4 -17.25 1.52 -1.24
CA VAL A 4 -16.77 0.65 -2.30
C VAL A 4 -15.84 -0.40 -1.70
N PHE A 5 -16.37 -1.61 -1.51
CA PHE A 5 -15.69 -2.74 -0.88
C PHE A 5 -15.01 -3.67 -1.90
N THR A 6 -14.34 -3.09 -2.90
CA THR A 6 -13.63 -3.85 -3.95
C THR A 6 -12.13 -3.61 -3.85
N ALA A 7 -11.34 -4.58 -4.31
CA ALA A 7 -9.87 -4.43 -4.33
C ALA A 7 -9.43 -3.20 -5.12
N GLU A 8 -10.12 -2.89 -6.23
CA GLU A 8 -9.90 -1.67 -7.03
C GLU A 8 -10.24 -0.40 -6.25
N GLY A 9 -11.35 -0.39 -5.51
CA GLY A 9 -11.73 0.73 -4.66
C GLY A 9 -10.69 1.00 -3.58
N TYR A 10 -10.19 -0.07 -2.95
CA TYR A 10 -9.12 0.03 -1.95
C TYR A 10 -7.78 0.41 -2.55
N HIS A 11 -7.44 -0.07 -3.74
CA HIS A 11 -6.23 0.34 -4.48
C HIS A 11 -6.20 1.86 -4.68
N ARG A 12 -7.30 2.44 -5.18
CA ARG A 12 -7.44 3.91 -5.31
C ARG A 12 -7.37 4.63 -3.97
N LEU A 13 -7.92 4.04 -2.91
CA LEU A 13 -7.85 4.58 -1.56
C LEU A 13 -6.40 4.64 -1.07
N PHE A 14 -5.62 3.57 -1.23
CA PHE A 14 -4.21 3.54 -0.83
C PHE A 14 -3.35 4.50 -1.65
N LEU A 15 -3.55 4.59 -2.97
CA LEU A 15 -2.87 5.59 -3.80
C LEU A 15 -3.19 7.02 -3.35
N SER A 16 -4.45 7.29 -3.02
CA SER A 16 -4.87 8.59 -2.48
C SER A 16 -4.22 8.88 -1.14
N LEU A 17 -4.12 7.87 -0.25
CA LEU A 17 -3.43 7.99 1.02
C LEU A 17 -1.94 8.30 0.84
N PHE A 18 -1.25 7.58 -0.06
CA PHE A 18 0.17 7.82 -0.34
C PHE A 18 0.41 9.23 -0.86
N LYS A 19 -0.49 9.72 -1.73
CA LYS A 19 -0.46 11.11 -2.23
C LYS A 19 -0.63 12.12 -1.08
N VAL A 20 -1.63 11.94 -0.21
CA VAL A 20 -1.84 12.84 0.94
C VAL A 20 -0.64 12.85 1.88
N ILE A 21 -0.04 11.68 2.16
CA ILE A 21 1.18 11.59 2.99
C ILE A 21 2.30 12.42 2.36
N ASN A 22 2.49 12.33 1.04
CA ASN A 22 3.49 13.13 0.34
C ASN A 22 3.19 14.64 0.39
N GLU A 23 1.94 15.04 0.20
CA GLU A 23 1.52 16.46 0.27
C GLU A 23 1.73 17.05 1.67
N VAL A 24 1.44 16.28 2.72
CA VAL A 24 1.57 16.76 4.11
C VAL A 24 3.01 16.72 4.61
N SER A 25 3.76 15.67 4.29
CA SER A 25 5.15 15.51 4.78
C SER A 25 6.20 16.16 3.88
N GLY A 26 5.84 16.51 2.64
CA GLY A 26 6.78 16.95 1.60
C GLY A 26 7.73 15.84 1.13
N GLN A 27 7.46 14.57 1.49
CA GLN A 27 8.30 13.42 1.15
C GLN A 27 7.45 12.25 0.65
N PRO A 28 7.87 11.55 -0.42
CA PRO A 28 7.15 10.38 -0.89
C PRO A 28 7.17 9.28 0.17
N ILE A 29 6.08 8.53 0.26
CA ILE A 29 6.02 7.36 1.13
C ILE A 29 7.12 6.36 0.73
N LYS A 30 7.83 5.84 1.72
CA LYS A 30 8.84 4.80 1.52
C LYS A 30 8.51 3.60 2.36
N PHE A 31 8.91 2.45 1.84
CA PHE A 31 8.74 1.15 2.46
C PHE A 31 10.08 0.44 2.54
N GLN A 32 10.35 -0.20 3.67
CA GLN A 32 11.69 -0.72 3.97
C GLN A 32 12.11 -1.83 3.01
N HIS A 33 11.21 -2.73 2.60
CA HIS A 33 11.58 -3.81 1.67
C HIS A 33 11.93 -3.30 0.27
N ILE A 34 11.24 -2.27 -0.22
CA ILE A 34 11.46 -1.63 -1.52
C ILE A 34 12.66 -0.65 -1.47
N HIS A 35 12.65 0.29 -0.53
CA HIS A 35 13.55 1.46 -0.52
C HIS A 35 14.67 1.40 0.52
N LYS A 36 14.73 0.34 1.33
CA LYS A 36 15.65 0.19 2.49
C LYS A 36 15.49 1.28 3.56
N GLN A 37 14.38 2.03 3.53
CA GLN A 37 14.01 3.07 4.47
C GLN A 37 12.48 3.18 4.53
N GLY A 38 11.93 3.74 5.61
CA GLY A 38 10.51 4.07 5.74
C GLY A 38 9.72 3.03 6.53
N ILE A 39 8.48 2.76 6.12
CA ILE A 39 7.57 1.86 6.83
C ILE A 39 8.10 0.42 6.74
N GLY A 40 8.39 -0.17 7.91
CA GLY A 40 8.86 -1.55 8.02
C GLY A 40 7.79 -2.59 8.33
N CYS A 41 6.62 -2.16 8.82
CA CYS A 41 5.51 -3.06 9.16
C CYS A 41 4.17 -2.31 9.03
N ILE A 42 3.11 -3.03 8.66
CA ILE A 42 1.72 -2.52 8.63
C ILE A 42 0.88 -3.47 9.48
N LEU A 43 0.46 -3.01 10.66
CA LEU A 43 -0.45 -3.74 11.53
C LEU A 43 -1.88 -3.27 11.26
N ALA A 44 -2.65 -4.07 10.54
CA ALA A 44 -4.03 -3.76 10.21
C ALA A 44 -4.87 -5.04 10.08
N ASP A 45 -6.13 -4.95 10.49
CA ASP A 45 -7.13 -5.98 10.25
C ASP A 45 -7.67 -5.80 8.82
N LEU A 46 -6.95 -6.36 7.85
CA LEU A 46 -7.31 -6.24 6.43
C LEU A 46 -8.15 -7.43 5.99
N ASP A 47 -9.33 -7.15 5.43
CA ASP A 47 -10.05 -8.14 4.64
C ASP A 47 -9.29 -8.47 3.33
N ALA A 48 -9.70 -9.54 2.64
CA ALA A 48 -9.01 -9.99 1.43
C ALA A 48 -8.99 -8.92 0.30
N ALA A 49 -10.03 -8.09 0.19
CA ALA A 49 -10.10 -7.03 -0.81
C ALA A 49 -9.17 -5.86 -0.43
N GLN A 50 -9.11 -5.51 0.85
CA GLN A 50 -8.20 -4.50 1.38
C GLN A 50 -6.74 -4.92 1.21
N ALA A 51 -6.41 -6.16 1.59
CA ALA A 51 -5.06 -6.71 1.43
C ALA A 51 -4.63 -6.67 -0.05
N LYS A 52 -5.51 -7.11 -0.97
CA LYS A 52 -5.23 -7.02 -2.41
C LYS A 52 -5.08 -5.57 -2.89
N GLY A 53 -5.94 -4.66 -2.45
CA GLY A 53 -5.85 -3.24 -2.79
C GLY A 53 -4.52 -2.60 -2.34
N LEU A 54 -4.06 -2.94 -1.13
CA LEU A 54 -2.74 -2.52 -0.64
C LEU A 54 -1.62 -3.11 -1.49
N GLY A 55 -1.68 -4.41 -1.78
CA GLY A 55 -0.68 -5.07 -2.62
C GLY A 55 -0.57 -4.46 -4.02
N LEU A 56 -1.70 -4.08 -4.63
CA LEU A 56 -1.73 -3.39 -5.92
C LEU A 56 -1.08 -2.00 -5.83
N ALA A 57 -1.38 -1.24 -4.77
CA ALA A 57 -0.75 0.06 -4.56
C ALA A 57 0.77 -0.04 -4.34
N LEU A 58 1.23 -1.13 -3.73
CA LEU A 58 2.66 -1.42 -3.57
C LEU A 58 3.32 -1.85 -4.88
N HIS A 59 2.62 -2.64 -5.69
CA HIS A 59 3.08 -3.03 -7.04
C HIS A 59 3.26 -1.82 -7.95
N ASP A 60 2.40 -0.80 -7.84
CA ASP A 60 2.56 0.47 -8.57
C ASP A 60 3.82 1.26 -8.16
N LEU A 61 4.34 1.02 -6.94
CA LEU A 61 5.59 1.62 -6.46
C LEU A 61 6.82 0.80 -6.85
N ASP A 62 6.66 -0.51 -7.01
CA ASP A 62 7.73 -1.45 -7.40
C ASP A 62 7.16 -2.58 -8.27
N HIS A 63 7.31 -2.42 -9.59
CA HIS A 63 6.81 -3.39 -10.56
C HIS A 63 7.62 -4.70 -10.64
N GLU A 64 8.76 -4.81 -9.93
CA GLU A 64 9.58 -6.04 -9.96
C GLU A 64 8.91 -7.23 -9.28
N ARG A 65 7.96 -6.98 -8.37
CA ARG A 65 7.31 -7.98 -7.53
C ARG A 65 5.80 -7.93 -7.73
N ASP A 66 5.15 -9.07 -7.66
CA ASP A 66 3.69 -9.09 -7.70
C ASP A 66 3.08 -8.58 -6.38
N TRP A 67 1.79 -8.23 -6.43
CA TRP A 67 1.08 -7.70 -5.28
C TRP A 67 1.08 -8.65 -4.07
N LYS A 68 1.14 -9.97 -4.26
CA LYS A 68 1.13 -10.95 -3.15
C LYS A 68 2.50 -10.98 -2.47
N THR A 69 3.56 -10.96 -3.26
CA THR A 69 4.95 -10.95 -2.80
C THR A 69 5.22 -9.69 -1.97
N HIS A 70 4.63 -8.54 -2.31
CA HIS A 70 4.74 -7.37 -1.46
C HIS A 70 4.14 -7.56 -0.07
N LEU A 71 3.02 -8.29 0.07
CA LEU A 71 2.36 -8.48 1.36
C LEU A 71 3.16 -9.37 2.32
N THR A 72 3.98 -10.29 1.83
CA THR A 72 4.80 -11.18 2.68
C THR A 72 5.90 -10.45 3.45
N PHE A 73 6.16 -9.18 3.13
CA PHE A 73 7.12 -8.36 3.88
C PHE A 73 6.49 -7.62 5.07
N TYR A 74 5.16 -7.72 5.23
CA TYR A 74 4.42 -7.01 6.28
C TYR A 74 3.68 -7.93 7.25
N PHE A 75 3.33 -9.15 6.81
CA PHE A 75 2.64 -10.18 7.59
C PHE A 75 3.56 -11.34 7.96
#